data_AF-A0A822XTA0-F1
#
_entry.id   AF-A0A822XTA0-F1
#
_cell.length_a   1.000
_cell.length_b   1.000
_cell.length_c   1.000
_cell.angle_alpha   90.00
_cell.angle_beta   90.00
_cell.angle_gamma   90.00
#
_symmetry.space_group_name_H-M   'P 1'
#
loop_
_entity.id
_entity.type
_entity.pdbx_description
1 polymer ?
#
loop_
_entity_poly.entity_id
_entity_poly.type
_entity_poly.pdbx_seq_one_letter_code
_entity_poly.pdbx_strand_id
1 'polypeptide(L)' 'MYNEMASCHMARHPCIQIIQAATIPAPFCKRENIKQFQNAKIKFLLTFKKVRPPTRKLLWNFGHR' A
#
# COMPACT_ATOMS: atom_id res chain seq x y z
N MET A 1 -4.99 -6.57 2.15
CA MET A 1 -6.16 -7.36 2.61
C MET A 1 -6.71 -6.87 3.95
N TYR A 2 -6.10 -7.17 5.11
CA TYR A 2 -6.71 -6.85 6.43
C TYR A 2 -6.98 -5.35 6.64
N ASN A 3 -6.00 -4.48 6.38
CA ASN A 3 -6.18 -3.02 6.53
C ASN A 3 -7.21 -2.46 5.53
N GLU A 4 -7.23 -2.97 4.31
CA GLU A 4 -8.20 -2.55 3.28
C GLU A 4 -9.63 -2.97 3.67
N MET A 5 -9.82 -4.21 4.12
CA MET A 5 -11.12 -4.69 4.60
C MET A 5 -11.61 -3.92 5.83
N ALA A 6 -10.71 -3.56 6.74
CA ALA A 6 -11.04 -2.72 7.89
C ALA A 6 -11.42 -1.29 7.47
N SER A 7 -10.68 -0.68 6.53
CA SER A 7 -10.93 0.70 6.11
C SER A 7 -12.16 0.85 5.21
N CYS A 8 -12.39 -0.08 4.28
CA CYS A 8 -13.46 0.01 3.29
C CYS A 8 -14.77 -0.59 3.77
N HIS A 9 -14.71 -1.58 4.66
CA HIS A 9 -15.88 -2.39 5.06
C HIS A 9 -16.03 -2.53 6.57
N MET A 10 -15.18 -1.87 7.37
CA MET A 10 -15.20 -1.95 8.84
C MET A 10 -15.07 -3.38 9.40
N ALA A 11 -14.53 -4.31 8.59
CA ALA A 11 -14.38 -5.70 8.96
C ALA A 11 -13.22 -5.90 9.94
N ARG A 12 -13.45 -6.66 11.01
CA ARG A 12 -12.42 -7.02 11.99
C ARG A 12 -11.80 -8.37 11.63
N HIS A 13 -10.54 -8.58 12.03
CA HIS A 13 -9.81 -9.84 11.81
C HIS A 13 -10.63 -11.13 12.10
N PRO A 14 -11.30 -11.29 13.26
CA PRO A 14 -12.05 -12.50 13.55
C PRO A 14 -13.24 -12.75 12.61
N CYS A 15 -13.72 -11.72 11.92
CA CYS A 15 -14.86 -11.82 10.98
C CYS A 15 -14.42 -12.16 9.55
N ILE A 16 -13.12 -12.20 9.26
CA ILE A 16 -12.60 -12.39 7.91
C ILE A 16 -12.08 -13.82 7.76
N GLN A 17 -12.71 -14.57 6.86
CA GLN A 17 -12.27 -15.91 6.48
C GLN A 17 -11.65 -15.89 5.09
N ILE A 18 -10.43 -16.42 4.96
CA ILE A 18 -9.74 -16.56 3.68
C ILE A 18 -10.00 -17.98 3.19
N ILE A 19 -10.72 -18.11 2.08
CA ILE A 19 -11.07 -19.43 1.51
C ILE A 19 -9.91 -20.01 0.70
N GLN A 20 -9.28 -19.18 -0.14
CA GLN A 20 -8.16 -19.60 -0.97
C GLN A 20 -7.21 -18.42 -1.21
N ALA A 21 -5.91 -18.69 -1.14
CA ALA A 21 -4.85 -17.80 -1.59
C ALA A 21 -4.06 -18.50 -2.68
N ALA A 22 -3.85 -17.83 -3.81
CA ALA A 22 -3.11 -18.37 -4.93
C ALA A 22 -2.28 -17.26 -5.61
N THR A 23 -1.12 -17.64 -6.13
CA THR A 23 -0.33 -16.75 -6.99
C THR A 23 -0.91 -16.78 -8.39
N ILE A 24 -1.30 -15.62 -8.91
CA ILE A 24 -1.95 -15.48 -10.22
C ILE A 24 -0.95 -14.85 -11.20
N PRO A 25 -0.75 -15.40 -12.41
CA PRO A 25 0.10 -14.79 -13.42
C PRO A 25 -0.47 -13.45 -13.90
N ALA A 26 0.42 -12.53 -14.30
CA ALA A 26 0.06 -11.19 -14.78
C ALA A 26 -1.17 -11.11 -15.72
N PRO A 27 -1.26 -11.90 -16.81
CA PRO A 27 -2.38 -11.80 -17.75
C PRO A 27 -3.74 -12.19 -17.17
N PHE A 28 -3.78 -12.95 -16.08
CA PHE A 28 -5.01 -13.40 -15.44
C PHE A 28 -5.49 -12.47 -14.32
N CYS A 29 -4.73 -11.42 -13.98
CA CYS A 29 -5.15 -10.44 -12.99
C CYS A 29 -6.30 -9.59 -13.52
N LYS A 30 -7.46 -9.63 -12.85
CA LYS A 30 -8.67 -8.90 -13.30
C LYS A 30 -8.77 -7.45 -12.82
N ARG A 31 -8.13 -7.09 -11.69
CA ARG A 31 -8.27 -5.77 -11.07
C ARG A 31 -7.41 -4.71 -11.77
N GLU A 32 -8.02 -3.62 -12.22
CA GLU A 32 -7.35 -2.55 -12.99
C GLU A 32 -6.22 -1.87 -12.21
N ASN A 33 -6.42 -1.64 -10.91
CA ASN A 33 -5.39 -1.06 -10.03
C ASN A 33 -4.13 -1.93 -9.88
N ILE A 34 -4.20 -3.23 -10.19
CA ILE A 34 -3.05 -4.13 -10.19
C ILE A 34 -2.46 -4.21 -11.61
N LYS A 35 -3.31 -4.26 -12.64
CA LYS A 35 -2.88 -4.27 -14.06
C LYS A 35 -1.98 -3.09 -14.40
N GLN A 36 -2.29 -1.91 -13.86
CA GLN A 36 -1.48 -0.71 -14.09
C GLN A 36 -0.01 -0.86 -13.69
N PHE A 37 0.34 -1.79 -12.80
CA PHE A 37 1.69 -2.03 -12.29
C PHE A 37 2.48 -3.11 -13.05
N GLN A 38 1.85 -3.81 -14.02
CA GLN A 38 2.48 -4.94 -14.72
C GLN A 38 3.35 -4.52 -15.92
N ASN A 39 3.31 -3.24 -16.29
CA ASN A 39 4.13 -2.72 -17.38
C ASN A 39 5.55 -2.40 -16.91
N ALA A 40 6.57 -2.91 -17.59
CA ALA A 40 7.97 -2.66 -17.24
C ALA A 40 8.40 -1.18 -17.38
N LYS A 41 7.61 -0.33 -18.05
CA LYS A 41 7.95 1.07 -18.34
C LYS A 41 7.37 2.10 -17.37
N ILE A 42 6.78 1.68 -16.26
CA ILE A 42 6.11 2.60 -15.33
C ILE A 42 7.15 3.41 -14.56
N LYS A 43 6.93 4.73 -14.47
CA LYS A 43 7.75 5.65 -13.68
C LYS A 43 6.85 6.44 -12.75
N PHE A 44 7.20 6.48 -11.47
CA PHE A 44 6.52 7.31 -10.47
C PHE A 44 7.37 8.54 -10.19
N LEU A 45 6.79 9.72 -10.43
CA LEU A 45 7.40 10.98 -10.02
C LEU A 45 7.15 11.19 -8.52
N LEU A 46 8.19 11.60 -7.80
CA LEU A 46 8.07 11.97 -6.39
C LEU A 46 7.66 13.44 -6.29
N THR A 47 6.37 13.72 -6.45
CA THR A 47 5.82 15.10 -6.42
C THR A 47 6.03 15.79 -5.07
N PHE A 48 5.99 15.03 -3.97
CA PHE A 48 6.21 15.55 -2.62
C PHE A 48 7.16 14.65 -1.85
N LYS A 49 8.30 15.19 -1.43
CA LYS A 49 9.28 14.49 -0.59
C LYS A 49 9.17 14.99 0.84
N LYS A 50 8.38 14.30 1.68
CA LYS A 50 8.33 14.59 3.12
C LYS A 50 9.67 14.19 3.75
N VAL A 51 10.35 15.14 4.37
CA VAL A 51 11.59 14.87 5.13
C VAL A 51 11.23 13.95 6.30
N ARG A 52 11.90 12.79 6.38
CA ARG A 52 11.83 11.88 7.52
C ARG A 52 13.23 11.76 8.12
N PRO A 53 13.42 12.03 9.42
CA PRO A 53 14.73 11.83 10.04
C PRO A 53 15.09 10.34 10.00
N PRO A 54 16.37 9.98 9.78
CA PRO A 54 16.79 8.59 9.65
C PRO A 54 16.68 7.80 10.97
N THR A 55 16.71 8.50 12.12
CA THR A 55 16.49 7.89 13.43
C THR A 55 15.59 8.77 14.29
N ARG A 56 14.86 8.14 15.23
CA ARG A 56 13.96 8.84 16.16
C ARG A 56 14.67 9.84 17.06
N LYS A 57 15.95 9.62 17.39
CA LYS A 57 16.76 10.55 18.19
C LYS A 57 16.99 11.89 17.50
N LEU A 58 16.99 11.89 16.17
CA LEU A 58 17.17 13.06 15.32
C LEU A 58 15.83 13.70 14.92
N LEU A 59 14.71 13.26 15.52
CA LEU A 59 13.42 13.91 15.35
C LEU A 59 13.45 15.24 16.07
N TRP A 60 13.65 16.31 15.30
CA TRP A 60 13.66 17.67 15.81
C TRP A 60 12.22 18.23 15.87
N ASN A 61 11.77 18.58 17.08
CA ASN A 61 10.38 18.98 17.34
C ASN A 61 10.06 20.45 16.96
N PHE A 62 11.07 21.28 16.64
CA PHE A 62 10.88 22.72 16.38
C PHE A 62 10.82 23.10 14.89
N GLY A 63 10.91 22.15 13.96
CA GLY A 63 11.09 22.41 12.51
C GLY A 63 9.82 22.47 11.64
N HIS A 64 8.63 22.53 12.24
CA HIS A 64 7.35 22.64 11.51
C HIS A 64 6.57 23.86 12.01
N ARG A 65 7.00 25.05 11.57
CA ARG A 65 6.12 26.20 11.34
C ARG A 65 6.29 26.64 9.89
#